data_AF-A0A099W6V2-F1
#
_entry.id   AF-A0A099W6V2-F1
#
_cell.length_a   1.000
_cell.length_b   1.000
_cell.length_c   1.000
_cell.angle_alpha   90.00
_cell.angle_beta   90.00
_cell.angle_gamma   90.00
#
_symmetry.space_group_name_H-M   'P 1'
#
loop_
_entity.id
_entity.type
_entity.pdbx_description
1 polymer ?
#
loop_
_entity_poly.entity_id
_entity_poly.type
_entity_poly.pdbx_seq_one_letter_code
_entity_poly.pdbx_strand_id
1 'polypeptide(L)'
;MKYDKVWVILSYASHFFLPVVFPALVWLLVSSGYVKKHAKTVFFVDLVPTACNILFIIVVGLYGFSTGDEAGTTFIVLFMLIVMVVVNVIIFIWIIVRIVKVATNKM
;
A
#
# COMPACT_ATOMS: atom_id res chain seq x y z
N MET A 1 -20.83 14.20 7.99
CA MET A 1 -20.39 14.40 6.59
C MET A 1 -19.03 15.09 6.43
N LYS A 2 -18.80 16.31 6.96
CA LYS A 2 -17.51 17.00 6.77
C LYS A 2 -16.32 16.25 7.42
N TYR A 3 -16.51 15.77 8.64
CA TYR A 3 -15.51 14.96 9.36
C TYR A 3 -15.25 13.60 8.71
N ASP A 4 -16.30 12.94 8.19
CA ASP A 4 -16.17 11.64 7.51
C ASP A 4 -15.22 11.73 6.30
N LYS A 5 -15.30 12.80 5.52
CA LYS A 5 -14.40 13.03 4.38
C LYS A 5 -12.94 13.16 4.80
N VAL A 6 -12.68 13.85 5.91
CA VAL A 6 -11.33 14.00 6.45
C VAL A 6 -10.76 12.63 6.84
N TRP A 7 -11.53 11.81 7.57
CA TRP A 7 -11.11 10.45 7.93
C TRP A 7 -10.85 9.56 6.70
N VAL A 8 -11.67 9.68 5.66
CA VAL A 8 -11.48 8.95 4.40
C VAL A 8 -10.20 9.40 3.69
N ILE A 9 -9.98 10.71 3.52
CA ILE A 9 -8.76 11.25 2.91
C ILE A 9 -7.52 10.83 3.71
N LEU A 10 -7.59 10.91 5.03
CA LEU A 10 -6.49 10.53 5.93
C LEU A 10 -6.19 9.03 5.82
N SER A 11 -7.22 8.19 5.62
CA SER A 11 -7.04 6.77 5.35
C SER A 11 -6.26 6.55 4.05
N TYR A 12 -6.57 7.25 2.95
CA TYR A 12 -5.79 7.15 1.72
C TYR A 12 -4.37 7.73 1.85
N ALA A 13 -4.22 8.84 2.57
CA ALA A 13 -2.91 9.46 2.82
C ALA A 13 -2.02 8.62 3.75
N SER A 14 -2.56 7.60 4.42
CA SER A 14 -1.77 6.74 5.28
C SER A 14 -0.73 5.89 4.55
N HIS A 15 -0.90 5.68 3.25
CA HIS A 15 0.08 4.99 2.41
C HIS A 15 1.49 5.58 2.53
N PHE A 16 1.60 6.88 2.83
CA PHE A 16 2.86 7.61 2.93
C PHE A 16 3.59 7.41 4.27
N PHE A 17 2.89 7.03 5.34
CA PHE A 17 3.47 7.02 6.69
C PHE A 17 3.17 5.75 7.50
N LEU A 18 2.00 5.11 7.32
CA LEU A 18 1.58 3.88 8.00
C LEU A 18 0.55 3.11 7.13
N PRO A 19 0.95 2.58 5.95
CA PRO A 19 0.06 2.03 4.92
C PRO A 19 -0.93 0.97 5.41
N VAL A 20 -0.51 0.11 6.35
CA VAL A 20 -1.36 -1.01 6.81
C VAL A 20 -2.01 -0.73 8.16
N VAL A 21 -1.24 -0.19 9.11
CA VAL A 21 -1.70 -0.03 10.50
C VAL A 21 -2.76 1.06 10.62
N PHE A 22 -2.58 2.19 9.94
CA PHE A 22 -3.49 3.32 10.10
C PHE A 22 -4.89 3.05 9.49
N PRO A 23 -5.04 2.50 8.27
CA PRO A 23 -6.36 2.10 7.75
C PRO A 23 -7.04 1.04 8.61
N ALA A 24 -6.28 0.11 9.19
CA ALA A 24 -6.81 -0.90 10.10
C ALA A 24 -7.39 -0.27 11.38
N LEU A 25 -6.67 0.70 11.97
CA LEU A 25 -7.16 1.44 13.13
C LEU A 25 -8.42 2.23 12.80
N VAL A 26 -8.45 2.96 11.68
CA VAL A 26 -9.64 3.72 11.26
C VAL A 26 -10.83 2.77 11.01
N TRP A 27 -10.60 1.60 10.43
CA TRP A 27 -11.63 0.60 10.19
C TRP A 27 -12.25 0.03 11.48
N LEU A 28 -11.46 -0.12 12.55
CA LEU A 28 -11.92 -0.64 13.84
C LEU A 28 -12.55 0.45 14.73
N LEU A 29 -11.97 1.65 14.75
CA LEU A 29 -12.33 2.71 15.70
C LEU A 29 -13.46 3.63 15.22
N VAL A 30 -13.70 3.73 13.90
CA VAL A 30 -14.73 4.62 13.36
C VAL A 30 -16.05 3.88 13.13
N SER A 31 -17.13 4.36 13.74
CA SER A 31 -18.49 3.79 13.62
C SER A 31 -19.20 4.15 12.31
N SER A 32 -18.74 5.18 11.59
CA SER A 32 -19.33 5.63 10.33
C SER A 32 -19.13 4.60 9.21
N GLY A 33 -20.24 4.04 8.70
CA GLY A 33 -20.20 3.00 7.65
C GLY A 33 -19.54 3.46 6.36
N TYR A 34 -19.64 4.75 6.03
CA TYR A 34 -18.97 5.35 4.87
C TYR A 34 -17.44 5.35 5.01
N VAL A 35 -16.93 5.80 6.16
CA VAL A 35 -15.49 5.81 6.46
C VAL A 35 -14.95 4.39 6.50
N LYS A 36 -15.68 3.49 7.16
CA LYS A 36 -15.29 2.08 7.32
C LYS A 36 -15.14 1.35 5.98
N LYS A 37 -16.03 1.60 5.01
CA LYS A 37 -15.94 1.03 3.65
C LYS A 37 -14.67 1.48 2.92
N HIS A 38 -14.32 2.77 3.01
CA HIS A 38 -13.12 3.29 2.37
C HIS A 38 -11.85 2.82 3.08
N ALA A 39 -11.79 2.88 4.41
CA ALA A 39 -10.66 2.39 5.19
C ALA A 39 -10.34 0.91 4.92
N LYS A 40 -11.37 0.04 4.84
CA LYS A 40 -11.20 -1.36 4.42
C LYS A 40 -10.57 -1.46 3.03
N THR A 41 -11.02 -0.64 2.08
CA THR A 41 -10.47 -0.70 0.72
C THR A 41 -9.00 -0.28 0.68
N VAL A 42 -8.64 0.79 1.40
CA VAL A 42 -7.24 1.23 1.48
C VAL A 42 -6.37 0.15 2.10
N PHE A 43 -6.84 -0.45 3.19
CA PHE A 43 -6.14 -1.57 3.85
C PHE A 43 -5.79 -2.69 2.86
N PHE A 44 -6.74 -3.14 2.02
CA PHE A 44 -6.46 -4.18 1.04
C PHE A 44 -5.51 -3.72 -0.08
N VAL A 45 -5.62 -2.47 -0.53
CA VAL A 45 -4.75 -1.92 -1.57
C VAL A 45 -3.31 -1.82 -1.08
N ASP A 46 -3.11 -1.44 0.17
CA ASP A 46 -1.78 -1.29 0.78
C ASP A 46 -1.20 -2.62 1.30
N LEU A 47 -2.06 -3.61 1.55
CA LEU A 47 -1.64 -4.95 1.93
C LEU A 47 -0.91 -5.67 0.78
N VAL A 48 -1.34 -5.46 -0.47
CA VAL A 48 -0.70 -6.07 -1.66
C VAL A 48 0.78 -5.67 -1.80
N PRO A 49 1.14 -4.38 -1.89
CA PRO A 49 2.55 -3.98 -1.99
C PRO A 49 3.33 -4.37 -0.74
N THR A 50 2.72 -4.37 0.45
CA THR A 50 3.38 -4.84 1.68
C THR A 50 3.70 -6.34 1.62
N ALA A 51 2.74 -7.17 1.19
CA ALA A 51 2.94 -8.61 1.03
C ALA A 51 3.98 -8.93 -0.05
N CYS A 52 3.95 -8.21 -1.18
CA CYS A 52 4.99 -8.31 -2.21
C CYS A 52 6.38 -7.95 -1.68
N ASN A 53 6.50 -6.92 -0.82
CA ASN A 53 7.75 -6.57 -0.16
C ASN A 53 8.30 -7.69 0.72
N ILE A 54 7.43 -8.29 1.55
CA ILE A 54 7.82 -9.40 2.42
C ILE A 54 8.26 -10.62 1.60
N LEU A 55 7.47 -10.99 0.59
CA LEU A 55 7.80 -12.11 -0.30
C LEU A 55 9.14 -11.89 -1.01
N PHE A 56 9.42 -10.68 -1.45
CA PHE A 56 10.69 -10.33 -2.08
C PHE A 56 11.89 -10.56 -1.15
N ILE A 57 11.80 -10.08 0.10
CA ILE A 57 12.86 -10.27 1.10
C ILE A 57 13.11 -11.76 1.33
N ILE A 58 12.03 -12.56 1.42
CA ILE A 58 12.14 -14.02 1.61
C ILE A 58 12.83 -14.67 0.40
N VAL A 59 12.40 -14.34 -0.84
CA VAL A 59 12.97 -14.93 -2.06
C VAL A 59 14.44 -14.58 -2.21
N VAL A 60 14.80 -13.30 -2.05
CA VAL A 60 16.21 -12.87 -2.15
C VAL A 60 17.06 -13.48 -1.05
N GLY A 61 16.54 -13.53 0.19
CA GLY A 61 17.23 -14.18 1.30
C GLY A 61 17.51 -15.66 1.00
N LEU A 62 16.47 -16.43 0.65
CA LEU A 62 16.61 -17.86 0.35
C LEU A 62 17.54 -18.12 -0.86
N TYR A 63 17.43 -17.31 -1.91
CA TYR A 63 18.27 -17.46 -3.10
C TYR A 63 19.74 -17.13 -2.81
N GLY A 64 19.99 -16.03 -2.09
CA GLY A 64 21.34 -15.64 -1.67
C GLY A 64 22.00 -16.68 -0.75
N PHE A 65 21.25 -17.24 0.21
CA PHE A 65 21.77 -18.26 1.11
C PHE A 65 22.00 -19.64 0.44
N SER A 66 21.24 -19.99 -0.59
CA SER A 66 21.33 -21.32 -1.23
C SER A 66 22.35 -21.40 -2.35
N THR A 67 22.42 -20.40 -3.21
CA THR A 67 23.20 -20.47 -4.45
C THR A 67 24.59 -19.86 -4.30
N GLY A 68 24.74 -18.80 -3.49
CA GLY A 68 26.00 -18.05 -3.36
C GLY A 68 26.47 -17.34 -4.65
N ASP A 69 25.68 -17.37 -5.73
CA ASP A 69 25.99 -16.69 -6.98
C ASP A 69 25.64 -15.20 -6.89
N GLU A 70 26.67 -14.36 -6.89
CA GLU A 70 26.54 -12.91 -6.82
C GLU A 70 25.84 -12.34 -8.07
N ALA A 71 26.09 -12.90 -9.25
CA ALA A 71 25.55 -12.39 -10.50
C ALA A 71 24.04 -12.65 -10.61
N GLY A 72 23.60 -13.88 -10.35
CA GLY A 72 22.19 -14.25 -10.31
C GLY A 72 21.42 -13.50 -9.23
N THR A 73 22.01 -13.35 -8.03
CA THR A 73 21.38 -12.61 -6.92
C THR A 73 21.20 -11.14 -7.29
N THR A 74 22.23 -10.51 -7.87
CA THR A 74 22.16 -9.11 -8.33
C THR A 74 21.07 -8.92 -9.36
N PHE A 75 20.96 -9.82 -10.35
CA PHE A 75 19.93 -9.75 -11.39
C PHE A 75 18.52 -9.85 -10.81
N ILE A 76 18.26 -10.83 -9.93
CA ILE A 76 16.94 -11.03 -9.29
C ILE A 76 16.55 -9.81 -8.45
N VAL A 77 17.50 -9.26 -7.68
CA VAL A 77 17.28 -8.05 -6.88
C VAL A 77 16.92 -6.87 -7.77
N LEU A 78 17.67 -6.62 -8.84
CA LEU A 78 17.43 -5.51 -9.77
C LEU A 78 16.07 -5.63 -10.47
N PHE A 79 15.76 -6.83 -10.97
CA PHE A 79 14.49 -7.09 -11.64
C PHE A 79 13.29 -6.83 -10.70
N MET A 80 13.34 -7.36 -9.49
CA MET A 80 12.27 -7.18 -8.51
C MET A 80 12.16 -5.75 -8.01
N LEU A 81 13.27 -5.04 -7.86
CA LEU A 81 13.28 -3.63 -7.47
C LEU A 81 12.54 -2.78 -8.53
N ILE A 82 12.78 -3.04 -9.82
CA ILE A 82 12.04 -2.39 -10.91
C ILE A 82 10.54 -2.69 -10.81
N VAL A 83 10.17 -3.96 -10.63
CA VAL A 83 8.75 -4.36 -10.47
C VAL A 83 8.11 -3.64 -9.29
N MET A 84 8.80 -3.55 -8.15
CA MET A 84 8.29 -2.83 -6.98
C MET A 84 8.10 -1.35 -7.22
N VAL A 85 9.07 -0.69 -7.86
CA VAL A 85 8.95 0.74 -8.17
C VAL A 85 7.72 0.97 -9.05
N VAL A 86 7.52 0.16 -10.09
CA VAL A 86 6.35 0.26 -10.97
C VAL A 86 5.05 0.05 -10.20
N VAL A 87 4.94 -1.00 -9.39
CA VAL A 87 3.73 -1.29 -8.60
C VAL A 87 3.43 -0.16 -7.61
N ASN A 88 4.43 0.32 -6.88
CA ASN A 88 4.25 1.42 -5.92
C ASN A 88 3.84 2.72 -6.64
N VAL A 89 4.42 3.05 -7.79
CA VAL A 89 4.03 4.24 -8.56
C VAL A 89 2.58 4.15 -9.04
N ILE A 90 2.13 2.98 -9.53
CA ILE A 90 0.73 2.79 -9.95
C ILE A 90 -0.23 2.98 -8.77
N ILE A 91 0.07 2.36 -7.63
CA ILE A 91 -0.75 2.48 -6.42
C ILE A 91 -0.75 3.91 -5.90
N PHE A 92 0.40 4.57 -5.89
CA PHE A 92 0.56 5.96 -5.50
C PHE A 92 -0.33 6.90 -6.33
N ILE A 93 -0.30 6.77 -7.65
CA ILE A 93 -1.16 7.57 -8.55
C ILE A 93 -2.63 7.29 -8.24
N TRP A 94 -3.01 6.03 -8.07
CA TRP A 94 -4.39 5.64 -7.77
C TRP A 94 -4.89 6.24 -6.44
N ILE A 95 -4.04 6.28 -5.42
CA ILE A 95 -4.33 6.87 -4.11
C ILE A 95 -4.56 8.38 -4.24
N ILE A 96 -3.69 9.10 -4.95
CA ILE A 96 -3.86 10.54 -5.18
C ILE A 96 -5.18 10.83 -5.91
N VAL A 97 -5.49 10.07 -6.96
CA VAL A 97 -6.75 10.23 -7.70
C VAL A 97 -7.97 10.02 -6.78
N ARG A 98 -7.90 9.05 -5.86
CA ARG A 98 -8.97 8.81 -4.87
C ARG A 98 -9.10 9.94 -3.87
N ILE A 99 -8.00 10.46 -3.34
CA ILE A 99 -7.99 11.63 -2.44
C ILE A 99 -8.69 12.81 -3.10
N VAL A 100 -8.31 13.14 -4.33
CA VAL A 100 -8.90 14.26 -5.09
C VAL A 100 -10.39 14.03 -5.34
N LYS A 101 -10.80 12.82 -5.74
CA LYS A 101 -12.22 12.49 -5.95
C LYS A 101 -13.06 12.65 -4.67
N VAL A 102 -12.54 12.22 -3.53
CA VAL A 102 -13.21 12.37 -2.22
C VAL A 102 -13.30 13.84 -1.81
N ALA A 103 -12.22 14.60 -2.02
CA ALA A 103 -12.19 16.02 -1.70
C ALA A 103 -13.21 16.83 -2.51
N THR A 104 -13.32 16.56 -3.82
CA THR A 104 -14.20 17.30 -4.75
C THR A 104 -15.66 16.81 -4.75
N ASN A 105 -16.04 15.92 -3.81
CA ASN A 105 -17.43 15.47 -3.63
C ASN A 105 -18.09 14.84 -4.88
N LYS A 106 -17.30 14.27 -5.80
CA LYS A 106 -17.80 13.61 -7.02
C LYS A 106 -18.25 12.15 -6.77
N MET A 107 -18.75 11.85 -5.57
CA MET A 107 -19.21 10.52 -5.16
C MET A 107 -20.61 10.56 -4.59
#